data_AF-A0AB72V876-F1
#
_entry.id   AF-A0AB72V876-F1
#
_cell.length_a   1.000
_cell.length_b   1.000
_cell.length_c   1.000
_cell.angle_alpha   90.00
_cell.angle_beta   90.00
_cell.angle_gamma   90.00
#
_symmetry.space_group_name_H-M   'P 1'
#
loop_
_entity.id
_entity.type
_entity.pdbx_description
1 polymer ?
#
loop_
_entity_poly.entity_id
_entity_poly.type
_entity_poly.pdbx_seq_one_letter_code
_entity_poly.pdbx_strand_id
1 'polypeptide(L)'
;MKKFIAASTILALSLIGAPQAAAFSSGSSGSNIVQPLPEPKPTDLNEVLRIIASGYFTHYSNRGYTYDASAENIAQMYFEGTPSQKEYLRQELAAIGAEVIVETYPTSTYQDKYTQLVNTPRQPINGTLWGAYIGVNEYTITATLVVTH
;
A
#
# COMPACT_ATOMS: atom_id res chain seq x y z
N MET A 1 -35.74 33.20 -7.77
CA MET A 1 -36.41 32.32 -6.80
C MET A 1 -35.77 30.94 -6.87
N LYS A 2 -35.66 30.27 -5.71
CA LYS A 2 -35.31 28.85 -5.49
C LYS A 2 -33.82 28.50 -5.57
N LYS A 3 -33.22 27.73 -4.65
CA LYS A 3 -33.67 27.15 -3.37
C LYS A 3 -32.38 26.77 -2.63
N PHE A 4 -32.28 27.14 -1.35
CA PHE A 4 -31.35 26.52 -0.42
C PHE A 4 -31.74 25.05 -0.25
N ILE A 5 -30.76 24.15 -0.26
CA ILE A 5 -30.91 22.81 0.33
C ILE A 5 -29.80 22.67 1.35
N ALA A 6 -30.16 22.92 2.60
CA ALA A 6 -29.52 22.28 3.72
C ALA A 6 -29.96 20.81 3.73
N ALA A 7 -29.01 19.89 3.87
CA ALA A 7 -29.30 18.51 4.23
C ALA A 7 -28.34 18.13 5.37
N SER A 8 -28.81 18.40 6.58
CA SER A 8 -28.30 17.83 7.81
C SER A 8 -28.79 16.38 7.90
N THR A 9 -27.90 15.40 8.02
CA THR A 9 -28.24 14.15 8.72
C THR A 9 -26.99 13.45 9.25
N ILE A 10 -26.89 13.48 10.58
CA ILE A 10 -26.02 12.63 11.38
C ILE A 10 -26.49 11.19 11.19
N LEU A 11 -25.62 10.31 10.68
CA LEU A 11 -25.83 8.87 10.76
C LEU A 11 -25.01 8.35 11.96
N ALA A 12 -25.73 8.13 13.04
CA ALA A 12 -25.25 7.47 14.23
C ALA A 12 -24.80 6.04 13.90
N LEU A 13 -23.55 5.69 14.24
CA LEU A 13 -23.08 4.31 14.25
C LEU A 13 -23.76 3.57 15.42
N SER A 14 -24.84 2.86 15.14
CA SER A 14 -25.30 1.78 15.99
C SER A 14 -24.46 0.54 15.72
N LEU A 15 -23.43 0.29 16.53
CA LEU A 15 -22.80 -1.04 16.64
C LEU A 15 -23.56 -1.86 17.69
N ILE A 16 -24.43 -2.76 17.25
CA ILE A 16 -24.85 -3.90 18.05
C ILE A 16 -24.63 -5.16 17.20
N GLY A 17 -23.85 -6.10 17.74
CA GLY A 17 -23.83 -7.47 17.26
C GLY A 17 -22.46 -8.17 17.27
N ALA A 18 -21.86 -8.36 18.44
CA ALA A 18 -21.09 -9.59 18.70
C ALA A 18 -22.10 -10.76 18.81
N PRO A 19 -21.79 -12.04 18.48
CA PRO A 19 -20.74 -12.81 19.16
C PRO A 19 -19.93 -13.70 18.17
N GLN A 20 -18.74 -14.18 18.51
CA GLN A 20 -18.58 -15.46 19.20
C GLN A 20 -17.18 -15.55 19.79
N ALA A 21 -17.13 -15.78 21.09
CA ALA A 21 -15.97 -16.35 21.74
C ALA A 21 -15.68 -17.72 21.12
N ALA A 22 -14.48 -17.91 20.57
CA ALA A 22 -13.94 -19.25 20.41
C ALA A 22 -13.57 -19.76 21.80
N ALA A 23 -14.41 -20.64 22.33
CA ALA A 23 -14.11 -21.45 23.49
C ALA A 23 -12.86 -22.28 23.20
N PHE A 24 -11.73 -21.96 23.83
CA PHE A 24 -10.65 -22.92 23.96
C PHE A 24 -11.09 -23.93 25.00
N SER A 25 -11.58 -25.09 24.55
CA SER A 25 -11.82 -26.23 25.41
C SER A 25 -10.49 -26.68 26.00
N SER A 26 -10.41 -26.70 27.33
CA SER A 26 -9.42 -27.46 28.08
C SER A 26 -9.60 -28.95 27.77
N GLY A 27 -8.73 -29.49 26.91
CA GLY A 27 -8.74 -30.89 26.48
C GLY A 27 -7.32 -31.42 26.43
N SER A 28 -6.96 -32.11 27.51
CA SER A 28 -5.73 -32.87 27.73
C SER A 28 -5.26 -33.72 26.53
N SER A 29 -3.93 -33.88 26.47
CA SER A 29 -3.14 -34.95 25.84
C SER A 29 -2.72 -34.80 24.37
N GLY A 30 -1.40 -34.65 24.19
CA GLY A 30 -0.66 -35.40 23.17
C GLY A 30 -0.57 -34.78 21.78
N SER A 31 0.24 -33.73 21.63
CA SER A 31 1.21 -33.55 20.53
C SER A 31 1.86 -32.19 20.74
N ASN A 32 3.18 -32.12 20.85
CA ASN A 32 3.91 -30.86 20.73
C ASN A 32 3.80 -30.40 19.27
N ILE A 33 2.65 -29.83 18.92
CA ILE A 33 2.54 -28.95 17.76
C ILE A 33 3.30 -27.71 18.17
N VAL A 34 4.60 -27.70 17.86
CA VAL A 34 5.39 -26.47 17.86
C VAL A 34 4.64 -25.53 16.92
N GLN A 35 3.86 -24.62 17.49
CA GLN A 35 3.33 -23.50 16.73
C GLN A 35 4.54 -22.86 16.04
N PRO A 36 4.52 -22.66 14.71
CA PRO A 36 5.58 -21.91 14.07
C PRO A 36 5.75 -20.62 14.86
N LEU A 37 6.99 -20.34 15.30
CA LEU A 37 7.28 -19.10 16.00
C LEU A 37 6.64 -17.97 15.18
N PRO A 38 5.91 -17.03 15.80
CA PRO A 38 5.46 -15.85 15.09
C PRO A 38 6.68 -15.26 14.39
N GLU A 39 6.61 -15.08 13.06
CA GLU A 39 7.67 -14.38 12.35
C GLU A 39 7.96 -13.07 13.11
N PRO A 40 9.23 -12.71 13.32
CA PRO A 40 9.57 -11.52 14.08
C PRO A 40 8.92 -10.32 13.41
N LYS A 41 7.90 -9.76 14.07
CA LYS A 41 7.24 -8.54 13.61
C LYS A 41 8.25 -7.40 13.71
N PRO A 42 8.39 -6.56 12.67
CA PRO A 42 9.20 -5.36 12.79
C PRO A 42 8.67 -4.51 13.95
N THR A 43 9.56 -4.09 14.83
CA THR A 43 9.19 -3.35 16.05
C THR A 43 8.75 -1.92 15.73
N ASP A 44 9.14 -1.39 14.56
CA ASP A 44 8.81 -0.04 14.11
C ASP A 44 8.35 -0.03 12.65
N LEU A 45 7.04 0.10 12.42
CA LEU A 45 6.45 0.21 11.08
C LEU A 45 6.85 1.50 10.35
N ASN A 46 7.17 2.58 11.08
CA ASN A 46 7.65 3.82 10.46
C ASN A 46 9.05 3.64 9.89
N GLU A 47 9.89 2.87 10.59
CA GLU A 47 11.22 2.51 10.07
C GLU A 47 11.10 1.69 8.79
N VAL A 48 10.23 0.67 8.79
CA VAL A 48 9.95 -0.17 7.60
C VAL A 48 9.49 0.69 6.42
N LEU A 49 8.51 1.57 6.65
CA LEU A 49 8.00 2.50 5.64
C LEU A 49 9.14 3.35 5.06
N ARG A 50 9.95 3.96 5.92
CA ARG A 50 11.07 4.84 5.50
C ARG A 50 12.09 4.09 4.64
N ILE A 51 12.46 2.88 5.04
CA ILE A 51 13.43 2.06 4.31
C ILE A 51 12.88 1.69 2.93
N ILE A 52 11.64 1.22 2.87
CA ILE A 52 11.02 0.81 1.61
C ILE A 52 10.78 1.99 0.68
N ALA A 53 10.32 3.13 1.19
CA ALA A 53 10.17 4.35 0.41
C ALA A 53 11.51 4.79 -0.21
N SER A 54 12.59 4.75 0.58
CA SER A 54 13.95 5.00 0.08
C SER A 54 14.39 3.99 -0.99
N GLY A 55 14.01 2.72 -0.84
CA GLY A 55 14.23 1.68 -1.83
C GLY A 55 13.58 2.00 -3.17
N TYR A 56 12.28 2.33 -3.19
CA TYR A 56 11.58 2.69 -4.44
C TYR A 56 12.15 3.95 -5.08
N PHE A 57 12.48 4.97 -4.27
CA PHE A 57 13.13 6.16 -4.79
C PHE A 57 14.45 5.84 -5.48
N THR A 58 15.27 4.98 -4.87
CA THR A 58 16.54 4.53 -5.46
C THR A 58 16.31 3.71 -6.73
N HIS A 59 15.36 2.77 -6.72
CA HIS A 59 15.01 1.93 -7.87
C HIS A 59 14.65 2.79 -9.10
N TYR A 60 13.70 3.71 -8.95
CA TYR A 60 13.21 4.52 -10.05
C TYR A 60 14.21 5.58 -10.50
N SER A 61 14.94 6.17 -9.56
CA SER A 61 16.06 7.07 -9.90
C SER A 61 17.14 6.36 -10.71
N ASN A 62 17.49 5.12 -10.33
CA ASN A 62 18.46 4.31 -11.07
C ASN A 62 17.94 3.94 -12.47
N ARG A 63 16.63 3.76 -12.66
CA ARG A 63 16.04 3.56 -14.00
C ARG A 63 15.98 4.83 -14.86
N GLY A 64 16.45 5.97 -14.34
CA GLY A 64 16.46 7.24 -15.07
C GLY A 64 15.13 7.98 -15.05
N TYR A 65 14.21 7.61 -14.15
CA TYR A 65 12.88 8.21 -14.08
C TYR A 65 12.93 9.47 -13.20
N THR A 66 12.07 10.44 -13.50
CA THR A 66 11.98 11.71 -12.76
C THR A 66 10.81 11.65 -11.78
N TYR A 67 11.07 11.94 -10.51
CA TYR A 67 10.03 11.99 -9.50
C TYR A 67 9.05 13.15 -9.76
N ASP A 68 7.75 12.87 -9.69
CA ASP A 68 6.67 13.83 -9.85
C ASP A 68 5.67 13.74 -8.69
N ALA A 69 5.45 14.87 -8.01
CA ALA A 69 4.55 14.93 -6.85
C ALA A 69 3.07 14.74 -7.22
N SER A 70 2.68 15.02 -8.46
CA SER A 70 1.31 14.78 -8.93
C SER A 70 1.07 13.29 -9.10
N ALA A 71 2.06 12.56 -9.63
CA ALA A 71 2.02 11.10 -9.72
C ALA A 71 1.92 10.46 -8.32
N GLU A 72 2.64 10.99 -7.31
CA GLU A 72 2.52 10.54 -5.92
C GLU A 72 1.11 10.78 -5.35
N ASN A 73 0.55 11.98 -5.54
CA ASN A 73 -0.82 12.28 -5.11
C ASN A 73 -1.84 11.33 -5.76
N ILE A 74 -1.68 11.02 -7.04
CA ILE A 74 -2.54 10.05 -7.74
C ILE A 74 -2.37 8.65 -7.16
N ALA A 75 -1.13 8.24 -6.83
CA ALA A 75 -0.88 6.95 -6.18
C ALA A 75 -1.58 6.86 -4.80
N GLN A 76 -1.60 7.96 -4.04
CA GLN A 76 -2.33 8.02 -2.77
C GLN A 76 -3.86 7.95 -2.98
N MET A 77 -4.40 8.75 -3.90
CA MET A 77 -5.83 8.71 -4.24
C MET A 77 -6.26 7.32 -4.70
N TYR A 78 -5.40 6.66 -5.49
CA TYR A 78 -5.64 5.30 -5.92
C TYR A 78 -5.62 4.33 -4.74
N PHE A 79 -4.66 4.44 -3.82
CA PHE A 79 -4.57 3.57 -2.64
C PHE A 79 -5.85 3.65 -1.78
N GLU A 80 -6.27 4.87 -1.44
CA GLU A 80 -7.41 5.17 -0.56
C GLU A 80 -8.78 5.02 -1.24
N GLY A 81 -8.81 5.00 -2.58
CA GLY A 81 -10.05 5.02 -3.36
C GLY A 81 -10.90 3.75 -3.26
N THR A 82 -12.21 3.93 -3.48
CA THR A 82 -13.17 2.84 -3.67
C THR A 82 -12.90 2.06 -4.97
N PRO A 83 -13.46 0.86 -5.17
CA PRO A 83 -13.30 0.11 -6.41
C PRO A 83 -13.69 0.90 -7.67
N SER A 84 -14.77 1.69 -7.61
CA SER A 84 -15.19 2.52 -8.74
C SER A 84 -14.24 3.68 -9.02
N GLN A 85 -13.69 4.31 -7.97
CA GLN A 85 -12.68 5.37 -8.13
C GLN A 85 -11.36 4.82 -8.69
N LYS A 86 -10.93 3.65 -8.23
CA LYS A 86 -9.74 2.95 -8.77
C LYS A 86 -9.89 2.66 -10.25
N GLU A 87 -11.05 2.17 -10.67
CA GLU A 87 -11.33 1.89 -12.07
C GLU A 87 -11.35 3.17 -12.91
N TYR A 88 -12.01 4.22 -12.43
CA TYR A 88 -11.99 5.53 -13.07
C TYR A 88 -10.56 6.06 -13.25
N LEU A 89 -9.74 6.06 -12.19
CA LEU A 89 -8.36 6.52 -12.24
C LEU A 89 -7.50 5.71 -13.22
N ARG A 90 -7.69 4.38 -13.31
CA ARG A 90 -6.98 3.57 -14.32
C ARG A 90 -7.32 3.99 -15.74
N GLN A 91 -8.58 4.27 -16.03
CA GLN A 91 -9.01 4.68 -17.36
C GLN A 91 -8.46 6.07 -17.73
N GLU A 92 -8.50 7.02 -16.80
CA GLU A 92 -7.92 8.36 -16.99
C GLU A 92 -6.40 8.30 -17.20
N LEU A 93 -5.68 7.50 -16.41
CA LEU A 93 -4.24 7.34 -16.54
C LEU A 93 -3.86 6.67 -17.86
N ALA A 94 -4.58 5.61 -18.25
CA ALA A 94 -4.35 4.95 -19.53
C ALA A 94 -4.53 5.89 -20.72
N ALA A 95 -5.49 6.83 -20.64
CA ALA A 95 -5.73 7.83 -21.69
C ALA A 95 -4.55 8.80 -21.90
N ILE A 96 -3.69 8.97 -20.88
CA ILE A 96 -2.50 9.83 -20.94
C ILE A 96 -1.18 9.04 -21.02
N GLY A 97 -1.24 7.74 -21.27
CA GLY A 97 -0.04 6.89 -21.34
C GLY A 97 0.59 6.59 -19.98
N ALA A 98 -0.17 6.71 -18.89
CA ALA A 98 0.28 6.36 -17.55
C ALA A 98 -0.37 5.07 -17.06
N GLU A 99 0.30 4.39 -16.13
CA GLU A 99 -0.22 3.19 -15.48
C GLU A 99 -0.08 3.24 -13.97
N VAL A 100 -0.98 2.53 -13.28
CA VAL A 100 -0.87 2.25 -11.84
C VAL A 100 -0.39 0.82 -11.65
N ILE A 101 0.72 0.66 -10.95
CA ILE A 101 1.27 -0.63 -10.53
C ILE A 101 1.02 -0.77 -9.03
N VAL A 102 0.45 -1.90 -8.60
CA VAL A 102 0.24 -2.21 -7.19
C VAL A 102 1.04 -3.45 -6.83
N GLU A 103 1.96 -3.30 -5.89
CA GLU A 103 2.74 -4.39 -5.34
C GLU A 103 2.36 -4.60 -3.88
N THR A 104 1.98 -5.83 -3.52
CA THR A 104 1.70 -6.21 -2.13
C THR A 104 2.59 -7.38 -1.73
N TYR A 105 3.26 -7.25 -0.59
CA TYR A 105 4.16 -8.28 -0.05
C TYR A 105 4.17 -8.28 1.49
N PRO A 106 4.61 -9.37 2.14
CA PRO A 106 4.67 -9.44 3.59
C PRO A 106 5.61 -8.38 4.20
N THR A 107 5.21 -7.79 5.32
CA THR A 107 6.06 -6.82 6.03
C THR A 107 7.36 -7.47 6.53
N SER A 108 7.36 -8.77 6.83
CA SER A 108 8.54 -9.51 7.26
C SER A 108 9.66 -9.59 6.20
N THR A 109 9.35 -9.39 4.91
CA THR A 109 10.32 -9.48 3.80
C THR A 109 10.83 -8.12 3.33
N TYR A 110 10.57 -7.04 4.07
CA TYR A 110 10.91 -5.68 3.65
C TYR A 110 12.41 -5.47 3.39
N GLN A 111 13.30 -6.15 4.11
CA GLN A 111 14.75 -6.02 3.91
C GLN A 111 15.20 -6.64 2.59
N ASP A 112 14.65 -7.80 2.23
CA ASP A 112 14.93 -8.45 0.95
C ASP A 112 14.42 -7.59 -0.21
N LYS A 113 13.20 -7.07 -0.07
CA LYS A 113 12.62 -6.15 -1.06
C LYS A 113 13.45 -4.87 -1.19
N TYR A 114 13.88 -4.27 -0.09
CA TYR A 114 14.77 -3.11 -0.11
C TYR A 114 16.07 -3.41 -0.87
N THR A 115 16.71 -4.54 -0.56
CA THR A 115 17.95 -4.98 -1.22
C THR A 115 17.74 -5.17 -2.72
N GLN A 116 16.62 -5.77 -3.13
CA GLN A 116 16.26 -5.89 -4.54
C GLN A 116 16.12 -4.51 -5.22
N LEU A 117 15.44 -3.56 -4.57
CA LEU A 117 15.19 -2.23 -5.11
C LEU A 117 16.49 -1.43 -5.28
N VAL A 118 17.38 -1.40 -4.28
CA VAL A 118 18.62 -0.61 -4.34
C VAL A 118 19.67 -1.18 -5.29
N ASN A 119 19.63 -2.50 -5.56
CA ASN A 119 20.54 -3.17 -6.50
C ASN A 119 20.13 -2.99 -7.98
N THR A 120 19.14 -2.14 -8.26
CA THR A 120 18.71 -1.84 -9.63
C THR A 120 19.83 -1.15 -10.41
N PRO A 121 20.22 -1.67 -11.59
CA PRO A 121 21.29 -1.06 -12.40
C PRO A 121 20.93 0.37 -12.82
N ARG A 122 21.94 1.25 -12.86
CA ARG A 122 21.77 2.61 -13.38
C ARG A 122 21.57 2.62 -14.89
N GLN A 123 20.62 3.43 -15.33
CA GLN A 123 20.25 3.68 -16.71
C GLN A 123 20.27 5.20 -16.98
N PRO A 124 20.43 5.63 -18.25
CA PRO A 124 20.28 7.03 -18.63
C PRO A 124 18.87 7.56 -18.34
N ILE A 125 18.76 8.87 -18.13
CA ILE A 125 17.47 9.55 -17.96
C ILE A 125 16.63 9.35 -19.23
N ASN A 126 15.39 8.90 -19.07
CA ASN A 126 14.51 8.52 -20.18
C ASN A 126 13.22 9.35 -20.27
N GLY A 127 13.05 10.37 -19.43
CA GLY A 127 11.89 11.28 -19.46
C GLY A 127 10.60 10.71 -18.85
N THR A 128 10.62 9.46 -18.37
CA THR A 128 9.51 8.86 -17.62
C THR A 128 9.32 9.56 -16.28
N LEU A 129 8.08 9.92 -15.96
CA LEU A 129 7.69 10.42 -14.64
C LEU A 129 7.23 9.27 -13.76
N TRP A 130 7.45 9.41 -12.45
CA TRP A 130 6.97 8.42 -11.48
C TRP A 130 6.59 9.07 -10.14
N GLY A 131 5.71 8.39 -9.42
CA GLY A 131 5.37 8.71 -8.03
C GLY A 131 4.88 7.47 -7.29
N ALA A 132 4.97 7.48 -5.96
CA ALA A 132 4.69 6.29 -5.15
C ALA A 132 4.00 6.64 -3.83
N TYR A 133 3.00 5.85 -3.45
CA TYR A 133 2.42 5.87 -2.12
C TYR A 133 2.53 4.48 -1.48
N ILE A 134 3.01 4.41 -0.25
CA ILE A 134 3.32 3.15 0.42
C ILE A 134 2.54 3.06 1.73
N GLY A 135 1.62 2.09 1.78
CA GLY A 135 0.91 1.72 3.00
C GLY A 135 1.58 0.54 3.69
N VAL A 136 1.79 0.64 5.00
CA VAL A 136 2.40 -0.41 5.82
C VAL A 136 1.48 -0.76 6.98
N ASN A 137 1.27 -2.05 7.22
CA ASN A 137 0.70 -2.57 8.46
C ASN A 137 1.58 -3.70 9.00
N GLU A 138 1.17 -4.32 10.11
CA GLU A 138 1.94 -5.36 10.80
C GLU A 138 2.24 -6.60 9.93
N TYR A 139 1.48 -6.84 8.87
CA TYR A 139 1.53 -8.07 8.07
C TYR A 139 1.88 -7.80 6.61
N THR A 140 1.43 -6.69 6.05
CA THR A 140 1.61 -6.36 4.63
C THR A 140 2.09 -4.94 4.39
N ILE A 141 2.92 -4.83 3.36
CA ILE A 141 3.30 -3.59 2.70
C ILE A 141 2.58 -3.57 1.36
N THR A 142 1.97 -2.44 1.03
CA THR A 142 1.36 -2.19 -0.29
C THR A 142 1.98 -0.93 -0.87
N ALA A 143 2.70 -1.08 -1.97
CA ALA A 143 3.23 0.03 -2.75
C ALA A 143 2.33 0.26 -3.97
N THR A 144 1.75 1.45 -4.05
CA THR A 144 1.04 1.94 -5.23
C THR A 144 1.96 2.88 -5.98
N LEU A 145 2.22 2.60 -7.24
CA LEU A 145 3.18 3.30 -8.08
C LEU A 145 2.45 3.83 -9.31
N VAL A 146 2.72 5.07 -9.69
CA VAL A 146 2.24 5.66 -10.94
C VAL A 146 3.44 5.92 -11.81
N VAL A 147 3.41 5.48 -13.07
CA VAL A 147 4.52 5.61 -14.03
C VAL A 147 3.97 6.04 -15.38
N THR A 148 4.65 6.96 -16.06
CA THR A 148 4.29 7.41 -17.42
C THR A 148 5.19 6.77 -18.47
N HIS A 149 4.63 6.36 -19.61
CA HIS A 149 5.39 5.81 -20.73
C HIS A 149 5.57 6.80 -21.87
#